data_AF-A0A4Q3DLM6-F1
#
_entry.id   AF-A0A4Q3DLM6-F1
#
_cell.length_a   1.000
_cell.length_b   1.000
_cell.length_c   1.000
_cell.angle_alpha   90.00
_cell.angle_beta   90.00
_cell.angle_gamma   90.00
#
_symmetry.space_group_name_H-M   'P 1'
#
loop_
_entity.id
_entity.type
_entity.pdbx_description
1 polymer ?
#
loop_
_entity_poly.entity_id
_entity_poly.type
_entity_poly.pdbx_seq_one_letter_code
_entity_poly.pdbx_strand_id
1 'polypeptide(L)'
;LNIDIGMFNGPGGSQSGGPWIKPEQSMRYLTSSEVSVKGPMVFNKKLPQPNAVFQDVKVVAYPVSSDYYTDINKLKPTLSSVPVIDSLNNLIDQNKATAIHFGKNQQLSVDIKTQASYTARSVTIFTTNQNVRIEGDIQAKVNNEYVTLRHFNIDRTNGNTNVGFVPFGPAAISVPATTSNNFRLVFTNITGNSGISEVKLSATPMVENYIEKTLAKMWPTPHPFWDAYQWPIQPDAASANVIDPAKVIDISKYMAADGTLNWKVPAGNWIIERSGMTPTNVTNSPATKEGTGLEVDKMSAKHIASHFEAFMGQVIKRIPAEDRKSFKVVVADSYETGAQNWTDELINEFKQAYKYDPI
;
A
#
# COMPACT_ATOMS: atom_id res chain seq x y z
N LEU A 1 -25.03 -28.86 -36.61
CA LEU A 1 -25.60 -27.81 -35.72
C LEU A 1 -25.17 -26.40 -36.13
N ASN A 2 -24.01 -26.20 -36.78
CA ASN A 2 -23.55 -24.88 -37.25
C ASN A 2 -23.55 -23.81 -36.14
N ILE A 3 -23.13 -24.23 -34.95
CA ILE A 3 -23.01 -23.39 -33.76
C ILE A 3 -21.52 -23.10 -33.59
N ASP A 4 -21.19 -21.82 -33.44
CA ASP A 4 -19.87 -21.39 -33.02
C ASP A 4 -19.78 -21.41 -31.49
N ILE A 5 -18.60 -21.78 -30.99
CA ILE A 5 -18.31 -21.99 -29.58
C ILE A 5 -17.18 -21.04 -29.19
N GLY A 6 -17.37 -20.38 -28.04
CA GLY A 6 -16.34 -19.66 -27.32
C GLY A 6 -15.97 -20.37 -26.02
N MET A 7 -14.77 -20.11 -25.51
CA MET A 7 -14.34 -20.59 -24.20
C MET A 7 -13.58 -19.49 -23.48
N PHE A 8 -13.69 -19.46 -22.16
CA PHE A 8 -12.87 -18.58 -21.34
C PHE A 8 -11.38 -18.87 -21.54
N ASN A 9 -10.55 -17.84 -21.38
CA ASN A 9 -9.10 -17.93 -21.52
C ASN A 9 -8.41 -18.70 -20.38
N GLY A 10 -9.13 -19.08 -19.34
CA GLY A 10 -8.67 -19.90 -18.23
C GLY A 10 -9.82 -20.65 -17.55
N PRO A 11 -9.53 -21.47 -16.52
CA PRO A 11 -10.54 -22.11 -15.71
C PRO A 11 -11.35 -21.07 -14.92
N GLY A 12 -12.67 -21.18 -14.98
CA GLY A 12 -13.57 -20.30 -14.24
C GLY A 12 -14.09 -19.10 -15.03
N GLY A 13 -14.48 -18.05 -14.30
CA GLY A 13 -15.07 -16.83 -14.86
C GLY A 13 -14.11 -15.65 -14.98
N SER A 14 -13.25 -15.41 -13.97
CA SER A 14 -12.32 -14.27 -13.95
C SER A 14 -10.95 -14.68 -13.36
N GLN A 15 -9.80 -14.29 -13.91
CA GLN A 15 -9.65 -13.81 -15.28
C GLN A 15 -8.56 -14.53 -16.05
N SER A 16 -7.37 -14.73 -15.50
CA SER A 16 -6.23 -15.29 -16.24
C SER A 16 -5.27 -16.04 -15.31
N GLY A 17 -5.84 -16.76 -14.33
CA GLY A 17 -5.10 -17.59 -13.38
C GLY A 17 -5.11 -19.07 -13.71
N GLY A 18 -4.21 -19.81 -13.07
CA GLY A 18 -4.16 -21.27 -13.15
C GLY A 18 -2.96 -21.85 -12.41
N PRO A 19 -2.95 -23.17 -12.11
CA PRO A 19 -1.90 -23.82 -11.32
C PRO A 19 -0.51 -23.82 -11.99
N TRP A 20 -0.42 -23.47 -13.26
CA TRP A 20 0.83 -23.34 -14.00
C TRP A 20 1.52 -21.98 -13.81
N ILE A 21 0.84 -20.98 -13.24
CA ILE A 21 1.40 -19.65 -13.01
C ILE A 21 2.28 -19.68 -11.76
N LYS A 22 3.58 -19.42 -11.95
CA LYS A 22 4.54 -19.30 -10.85
C LYS A 22 4.47 -17.91 -10.19
N PRO A 23 4.95 -17.76 -8.95
CA PRO A 23 5.00 -16.46 -8.27
C PRO A 23 5.69 -15.34 -9.07
N GLU A 24 6.76 -15.64 -9.79
CA GLU A 24 7.47 -14.68 -10.64
C GLU A 24 6.75 -14.32 -11.95
N GLN A 25 5.66 -15.03 -12.27
CA GLN A 25 4.82 -14.80 -13.45
C GLN A 25 3.45 -14.20 -13.07
N SER A 26 3.17 -14.04 -11.78
CA SER A 26 1.87 -13.56 -11.31
C SER A 26 1.79 -12.04 -11.25
N MET A 27 0.58 -11.53 -11.02
CA MET A 27 0.37 -10.16 -10.55
C MET A 27 1.25 -9.89 -9.33
N ARG A 28 2.02 -8.80 -9.39
CA ARG A 28 3.00 -8.43 -8.36
C ARG A 28 2.87 -6.97 -7.96
N TYR A 29 3.31 -6.63 -6.77
CA TYR A 29 3.33 -5.26 -6.28
C TYR A 29 4.69 -4.89 -5.68
N LEU A 30 5.05 -3.61 -5.77
CA LEU A 30 6.25 -3.06 -5.16
C LEU A 30 6.05 -2.88 -3.66
N THR A 31 7.04 -3.30 -2.90
CA THR A 31 7.12 -3.16 -1.44
C THR A 31 8.57 -2.99 -1.04
N SER A 32 8.82 -2.52 0.18
CA SER A 32 10.16 -2.20 0.63
C SER A 32 10.38 -2.54 2.09
N SER A 33 11.64 -2.57 2.46
CA SER A 33 12.08 -2.53 3.86
C SER A 33 13.15 -1.46 4.01
N GLU A 34 13.19 -0.83 5.18
CA GLU A 34 14.03 0.32 5.45
C GLU A 34 15.00 0.04 6.60
N VAL A 35 16.21 0.59 6.50
CA VAL A 35 17.19 0.62 7.58
C VAL A 35 17.72 2.03 7.75
N SER A 36 17.59 2.59 8.96
CA SER A 36 18.19 3.86 9.33
C SER A 36 19.65 3.68 9.74
N VAL A 37 20.54 4.49 9.18
CA VAL A 37 21.97 4.47 9.49
C VAL A 37 22.51 5.88 9.67
N LYS A 38 23.57 6.03 10.47
CA LYS A 38 24.27 7.30 10.67
C LYS A 38 25.71 7.15 10.23
N GLY A 39 26.09 7.85 9.16
CA GLY A 39 27.47 7.89 8.69
C GLY A 39 28.27 9.03 9.31
N PRO A 40 29.59 9.10 9.03
CA PRO A 40 30.29 8.22 8.09
C PRO A 40 30.56 6.83 8.69
N MET A 41 30.26 5.76 7.94
CA MET A 41 30.56 4.39 8.34
C MET A 41 30.59 3.43 7.14
N VAL A 42 31.14 2.23 7.31
CA VAL A 42 30.93 1.12 6.38
C VAL A 42 29.76 0.29 6.87
N PHE A 43 28.67 0.27 6.11
CA PHE A 43 27.57 -0.65 6.35
C PHE A 43 27.89 -1.98 5.67
N ASN A 44 27.94 -3.06 6.45
CA ASN A 44 28.15 -4.43 5.98
C ASN A 44 27.22 -5.38 6.74
N LYS A 45 25.96 -5.42 6.31
CA LYS A 45 24.93 -6.28 6.90
C LYS A 45 23.94 -6.72 5.82
N LYS A 46 23.30 -7.86 6.08
CA LYS A 46 22.16 -8.30 5.29
C LYS A 46 20.98 -7.37 5.50
N LEU A 47 20.44 -6.83 4.41
CA LEU A 47 19.22 -6.04 4.46
C LEU A 47 18.01 -6.97 4.65
N PRO A 48 17.02 -6.57 5.46
CA PRO A 48 15.79 -7.35 5.62
C PRO A 48 15.04 -7.46 4.30
N GLN A 49 14.09 -8.41 4.22
CA GLN A 49 13.09 -8.47 3.17
C GLN A 49 11.72 -8.32 3.83
N PRO A 50 10.79 -7.56 3.22
CA PRO A 50 9.45 -7.39 3.79
C PRO A 50 8.59 -8.64 3.67
N ASN A 51 8.85 -9.50 2.67
CA ASN A 51 8.09 -10.72 2.40
C ASN A 51 9.04 -11.89 2.07
N ALA A 52 8.58 -13.12 2.31
CA ALA A 52 9.36 -14.33 2.04
C ALA A 52 9.54 -14.59 0.53
N VAL A 53 8.50 -14.34 -0.27
CA VAL A 53 8.58 -14.33 -1.73
C VAL A 53 8.82 -12.91 -2.17
N PHE A 54 10.05 -12.61 -2.58
CA PHE A 54 10.48 -11.25 -2.86
C PHE A 54 11.56 -11.24 -3.93
N GLN A 55 11.32 -10.49 -4.99
CA GLN A 55 12.27 -10.27 -6.07
C GLN A 55 12.79 -8.84 -5.97
N ASP A 56 14.10 -8.69 -5.76
CA ASP A 56 14.75 -7.38 -5.68
C ASP A 56 14.51 -6.55 -6.95
N VAL A 57 14.23 -5.26 -6.76
CA VAL A 57 14.09 -4.26 -7.84
C VAL A 57 15.23 -3.26 -7.74
N LYS A 58 15.32 -2.55 -6.62
CA LYS A 58 16.34 -1.54 -6.36
C LYS A 58 16.65 -1.42 -4.87
N VAL A 59 17.90 -1.08 -4.57
CA VAL A 59 18.28 -0.55 -3.27
C VAL A 59 18.65 0.91 -3.46
N VAL A 60 17.88 1.80 -2.86
CA VAL A 60 18.16 3.24 -2.88
C VAL A 60 18.59 3.70 -1.48
N ALA A 61 19.35 4.78 -1.43
CA ALA A 61 19.59 5.49 -0.19
C ALA A 61 19.33 6.98 -0.35
N TYR A 62 18.83 7.61 0.70
CA TYR A 62 18.55 9.04 0.72
C TYR A 62 18.83 9.64 2.09
N PRO A 63 19.37 10.87 2.15
CA PRO A 63 19.66 11.53 3.40
C PRO A 63 18.36 12.02 4.04
N VAL A 64 18.28 11.92 5.36
CA VAL A 64 17.12 12.34 6.13
C VAL A 64 17.54 13.25 7.28
N SER A 65 16.61 14.08 7.75
CA SER A 65 16.78 14.83 8.99
C SER A 65 16.88 13.87 10.20
N SER A 66 17.47 14.34 11.30
CA SER A 66 17.59 13.52 12.51
C SER A 66 16.25 13.13 13.15
N ASP A 67 15.18 13.85 12.82
CA ASP A 67 13.85 13.65 13.36
C ASP A 67 12.84 13.07 12.35
N TYR A 68 13.30 12.52 11.23
CA TYR A 68 12.45 12.04 10.13
C TYR A 68 11.37 11.02 10.54
N TYR A 69 11.71 10.02 11.37
CA TYR A 69 10.75 9.04 11.93
C TYR A 69 10.17 9.46 13.28
N THR A 70 10.45 10.67 13.72
CA THR A 70 9.96 11.11 15.03
C THR A 70 8.53 11.60 14.88
N ASP A 71 7.65 11.10 15.74
CA ASP A 71 6.29 11.57 15.88
C ASP A 71 6.08 12.24 17.25
N ILE A 72 4.85 12.63 17.57
CA ILE A 72 4.50 13.29 18.83
C ILE A 72 4.82 12.41 20.06
N ASN A 73 4.98 11.08 19.92
CA ASN A 73 5.22 10.17 21.04
C ASN A 73 6.54 10.46 21.76
N LYS A 74 7.52 11.11 21.10
CA LYS A 74 8.75 11.59 21.77
C LYS A 74 8.45 12.54 22.95
N LEU A 75 7.32 13.24 22.89
CA LEU A 75 6.88 14.19 23.92
C LEU A 75 6.06 13.53 25.01
N LYS A 76 5.88 12.20 24.96
CA LYS A 76 5.13 11.39 25.92
C LYS A 76 3.74 11.98 26.19
N PRO A 77 2.87 12.06 25.17
CA PRO A 77 1.58 12.71 25.30
C PRO A 77 0.68 11.99 26.32
N THR A 78 -0.17 12.77 27.00
CA THR A 78 -1.30 12.25 27.77
C THR A 78 -2.51 12.15 26.87
N LEU A 79 -3.14 10.97 26.86
CA LEU A 79 -4.38 10.72 26.10
C LEU A 79 -5.61 10.81 27.00
N SER A 80 -6.71 11.32 26.47
CA SER A 80 -8.03 11.25 27.09
C SER A 80 -9.12 11.15 26.02
N SER A 81 -10.25 10.51 26.32
CA SER A 81 -11.32 10.34 25.33
C SER A 81 -12.72 10.62 25.87
N VAL A 82 -13.62 10.94 24.94
CA VAL A 82 -15.07 11.04 25.18
C VAL A 82 -15.81 10.24 24.10
N PRO A 83 -16.59 9.20 24.46
CA PRO A 83 -16.69 8.62 25.80
C PRO A 83 -15.35 8.03 26.27
N VAL A 84 -15.25 7.73 27.57
CA VAL A 84 -14.07 7.06 28.14
C VAL A 84 -13.92 5.68 27.51
N ILE A 85 -12.71 5.37 27.06
CA ILE A 85 -12.33 4.07 26.50
C ILE A 85 -11.13 3.53 27.28
N ASP A 86 -11.13 2.22 27.51
CA ASP A 86 -10.00 1.54 28.13
C ASP A 86 -8.82 1.41 27.16
N SER A 87 -7.60 1.30 27.70
CA SER A 87 -6.39 1.05 26.91
C SER A 87 -6.08 2.09 25.82
N LEU A 88 -6.41 3.38 26.05
CA LEU A 88 -6.10 4.46 25.11
C LEU A 88 -4.62 4.51 24.70
N ASN A 89 -3.71 4.10 25.57
CA ASN A 89 -2.28 4.07 25.29
C ASN A 89 -1.92 3.12 24.14
N ASN A 90 -2.79 2.15 23.79
CA ASN A 90 -2.62 1.31 22.60
C ASN A 90 -2.56 2.16 21.30
N LEU A 91 -3.08 3.39 21.31
CA LEU A 91 -2.98 4.27 20.14
C LEU A 91 -1.55 4.78 19.86
N ILE A 92 -0.63 4.68 20.83
CA ILE A 92 0.69 5.32 20.77
C ILE A 92 1.81 4.43 21.33
N ASP A 93 1.54 3.15 21.56
CA ASP A 93 2.49 2.20 22.14
C ASP A 93 3.48 1.63 21.10
N GLN A 94 3.35 2.04 19.84
CA GLN A 94 4.14 1.58 18.70
C GLN A 94 3.92 0.09 18.37
N ASN A 95 2.81 -0.49 18.85
CA ASN A 95 2.46 -1.88 18.67
C ASN A 95 1.13 -2.04 17.93
N LYS A 96 1.20 -2.22 16.62
CA LYS A 96 0.03 -2.43 15.75
C LYS A 96 -0.80 -3.70 16.06
N ALA A 97 -0.37 -4.54 17.01
CA ALA A 97 -1.13 -5.70 17.47
C ALA A 97 -2.08 -5.39 18.65
N THR A 98 -1.86 -4.29 19.37
CA THR A 98 -2.81 -3.77 20.35
C THR A 98 -3.78 -2.81 19.66
N ALA A 99 -4.92 -2.53 20.30
CA ALA A 99 -5.89 -1.59 19.75
C ALA A 99 -6.83 -1.04 20.82
N ILE A 100 -7.44 0.10 20.53
CA ILE A 100 -8.73 0.46 21.13
C ILE A 100 -9.85 -0.07 20.24
N HIS A 101 -11.02 -0.35 20.83
CA HIS A 101 -12.17 -0.86 20.11
C HIS A 101 -13.39 0.05 20.28
N PHE A 102 -14.20 0.10 19.24
CA PHE A 102 -15.47 0.80 19.24
C PHE A 102 -16.54 0.03 18.47
N GLY A 103 -17.79 0.29 18.85
CA GLY A 103 -18.96 -0.28 18.22
C GLY A 103 -19.41 0.49 16.98
N LYS A 104 -20.21 -0.15 16.14
CA LYS A 104 -20.94 0.50 15.06
C LYS A 104 -21.74 1.72 15.59
N ASN A 105 -21.71 2.82 14.85
CA ASN A 105 -22.35 4.11 15.14
C ASN A 105 -21.85 4.80 16.42
N GLN A 106 -20.79 4.29 17.06
CA GLN A 106 -20.18 4.99 18.18
C GLN A 106 -19.46 6.25 17.68
N GLN A 107 -19.58 7.33 18.44
CA GLN A 107 -18.75 8.52 18.26
C GLN A 107 -17.67 8.55 19.34
N LEU A 108 -16.48 9.00 18.96
CA LEU A 108 -15.32 9.03 19.84
C LEU A 108 -14.48 10.26 19.55
N SER A 109 -14.14 11.02 20.58
CA SER A 109 -13.14 12.08 20.52
C SER A 109 -11.94 11.68 21.37
N VAL A 110 -10.72 11.76 20.83
CA VAL A 110 -9.47 11.49 21.54
C VAL A 110 -8.62 12.75 21.55
N ASP A 111 -8.35 13.29 22.73
CA ASP A 111 -7.43 14.40 22.95
C ASP A 111 -6.01 13.86 23.19
N ILE A 112 -5.04 14.42 22.48
CA ILE A 112 -3.61 14.14 22.58
C ILE A 112 -2.93 15.40 23.12
N LYS A 113 -2.48 15.36 24.37
CA LYS A 113 -1.91 16.53 25.07
C LYS A 113 -0.44 16.35 25.36
N THR A 114 0.35 17.38 25.13
CA THR A 114 1.81 17.40 25.40
C THR A 114 2.18 18.59 26.27
N GLN A 115 3.31 18.51 26.96
CA GLN A 115 3.83 19.65 27.74
C GLN A 115 4.42 20.73 26.83
N ALA A 116 5.21 20.34 25.83
CA ALA A 116 5.80 21.22 24.83
C ALA A 116 4.96 21.26 23.56
N SER A 117 4.96 22.39 22.86
CA SER A 117 4.32 22.49 21.55
C SER A 117 4.98 21.57 20.52
N TYR A 118 4.16 21.08 19.58
CA TYR A 118 4.56 20.22 18.49
C TYR A 118 3.96 20.71 17.18
N THR A 119 4.73 20.66 16.09
CA THR A 119 4.25 21.02 14.74
C THR A 119 3.89 19.74 13.98
N ALA A 120 2.60 19.51 13.77
CA ALA A 120 2.10 18.39 12.98
C ALA A 120 1.93 18.79 11.51
N ARG A 121 2.27 17.87 10.60
CA ARG A 121 2.05 17.96 9.14
C ARG A 121 1.32 16.75 8.57
N SER A 122 1.28 15.65 9.30
CA SER A 122 0.51 14.47 8.90
C SER A 122 -0.03 13.70 10.11
N VAL A 123 -1.13 13.00 9.89
CA VAL A 123 -1.67 11.98 10.78
C VAL A 123 -1.73 10.68 10.01
N THR A 124 -1.18 9.59 10.56
CA THR A 124 -1.41 8.24 10.05
C THR A 124 -2.23 7.44 11.05
N ILE A 125 -3.35 6.89 10.60
CA ILE A 125 -4.26 6.07 11.41
C ILE A 125 -4.17 4.62 10.92
N PHE A 126 -3.88 3.71 11.84
CA PHE A 126 -3.89 2.26 11.59
C PHE A 126 -5.17 1.67 12.17
N THR A 127 -5.98 1.03 11.32
CA THR A 127 -7.18 0.32 11.78
C THR A 127 -6.81 -1.10 12.18
N THR A 128 -7.68 -1.75 12.95
CA THR A 128 -7.67 -3.20 13.07
C THR A 128 -8.13 -3.87 11.77
N ASN A 129 -7.94 -5.18 11.64
CA ASN A 129 -8.28 -5.94 10.43
C ASN A 129 -9.77 -6.35 10.38
N GLN A 130 -10.67 -5.40 10.63
CA GLN A 130 -12.11 -5.58 10.48
C GLN A 130 -12.64 -4.63 9.41
N ASN A 131 -13.61 -5.13 8.62
CA ASN A 131 -14.27 -4.32 7.60
C ASN A 131 -14.99 -3.14 8.25
N VAL A 132 -14.56 -1.92 7.91
CA VAL A 132 -15.11 -0.70 8.49
C VAL A 132 -14.95 0.48 7.54
N ARG A 133 -15.88 1.43 7.59
CA ARG A 133 -15.67 2.79 7.14
C ARG A 133 -15.71 3.72 8.34
N ILE A 134 -14.73 4.61 8.42
CA ILE A 134 -14.54 5.56 9.51
C ILE A 134 -14.40 6.95 8.90
N GLU A 135 -15.25 7.89 9.31
CA GLU A 135 -15.09 9.32 9.01
C GLU A 135 -14.83 10.10 10.29
N GLY A 136 -14.21 11.25 10.14
CA GLY A 136 -13.81 12.04 11.28
C GLY A 136 -13.03 13.30 10.94
N ASP A 137 -12.61 13.99 11.98
CA ASP A 137 -11.88 15.24 11.89
C ASP A 137 -10.59 15.19 12.70
N ILE A 138 -9.53 15.73 12.12
CA ILE A 138 -8.30 16.07 12.82
C ILE A 138 -8.38 17.53 13.21
N GLN A 139 -8.23 17.80 14.50
CA GLN A 139 -8.30 19.15 15.08
C GLN A 139 -7.04 19.48 15.88
N ALA A 140 -6.76 20.76 16.02
CA ALA A 140 -5.74 21.26 16.94
C ALA A 140 -6.27 22.47 17.70
N LYS A 141 -5.79 22.67 18.92
CA LYS A 141 -6.12 23.86 19.70
C LYS A 141 -5.23 25.02 19.27
N VAL A 142 -5.82 26.05 18.68
CA VAL A 142 -5.15 27.28 18.22
C VAL A 142 -5.90 28.45 18.85
N ASN A 143 -5.19 29.39 19.50
CA ASN A 143 -5.79 30.53 20.20
C ASN A 143 -6.89 30.12 21.20
N ASN A 144 -6.65 29.06 21.96
CA ASN A 144 -7.58 28.45 22.93
C ASN A 144 -8.85 27.78 22.37
N GLU A 145 -9.03 27.72 21.06
CA GLU A 145 -10.17 27.06 20.41
C GLU A 145 -9.71 25.88 19.56
N TYR A 146 -10.52 24.82 19.49
CA TYR A 146 -10.23 23.72 18.58
C TYR A 146 -10.65 24.10 17.16
N VAL A 147 -9.68 24.07 16.25
CA VAL A 147 -9.91 24.29 14.81
C VAL A 147 -9.74 22.98 14.06
N THR A 148 -10.65 22.70 13.12
CA THR A 148 -10.53 21.54 12.23
C THR A 148 -9.44 21.79 11.19
N LEU A 149 -8.45 20.93 11.17
CA LEU A 149 -7.35 20.95 10.20
C LEU A 149 -7.72 20.18 8.93
N ARG A 150 -8.40 19.04 9.09
CA ARG A 150 -8.74 18.15 7.99
C ARG A 150 -9.87 17.20 8.38
N HIS A 151 -10.85 17.05 7.50
CA HIS A 151 -11.80 15.94 7.52
C HIS A 151 -11.18 14.73 6.81
N PHE A 152 -11.40 13.52 7.32
CA PHE A 152 -10.89 12.29 6.74
C PHE A 152 -11.98 11.23 6.56
N ASN A 153 -11.76 10.35 5.60
CA ASN A 153 -12.58 9.15 5.34
C ASN A 153 -11.65 7.96 5.12
N ILE A 154 -11.79 6.93 5.94
CA ILE A 154 -11.04 5.68 5.88
C ILE A 154 -12.03 4.59 5.46
N ASP A 155 -11.96 4.14 4.22
CA ASP A 155 -12.81 3.05 3.72
C ASP A 155 -12.00 1.75 3.63
N ARG A 156 -12.30 0.82 4.55
CA ARG A 156 -11.78 -0.54 4.63
C ARG A 156 -12.92 -1.55 4.63
N THR A 157 -14.03 -1.24 3.98
CA THR A 157 -15.26 -2.06 4.04
C THR A 157 -15.16 -3.40 3.30
N ASN A 158 -14.15 -3.58 2.46
CA ASN A 158 -13.89 -4.82 1.74
C ASN A 158 -12.42 -5.25 1.94
N GLY A 159 -12.25 -6.33 2.70
CA GLY A 159 -10.97 -6.93 3.05
C GLY A 159 -10.43 -7.96 2.05
N ASN A 160 -11.13 -8.22 0.94
CA ASN A 160 -10.69 -9.20 -0.05
C ASN A 160 -9.47 -8.70 -0.83
N THR A 161 -8.57 -9.62 -1.19
CA THR A 161 -7.35 -9.30 -1.95
C THR A 161 -7.63 -8.80 -3.37
N ASN A 162 -8.80 -9.14 -3.91
CA ASN A 162 -9.23 -8.67 -5.23
C ASN A 162 -9.67 -7.20 -5.27
N VAL A 163 -9.62 -6.49 -4.13
CA VAL A 163 -9.76 -5.01 -4.07
C VAL A 163 -8.50 -4.34 -3.50
N GLY A 164 -7.36 -5.03 -3.55
CA GLY A 164 -6.05 -4.50 -3.13
C GLY A 164 -5.25 -5.50 -2.30
N PHE A 165 -3.94 -5.48 -2.47
CA PHE A 165 -3.00 -6.38 -1.78
C PHE A 165 -2.64 -5.92 -0.35
N VAL A 166 -3.07 -4.73 0.08
CA VAL A 166 -2.99 -4.26 1.48
C VAL A 166 -4.38 -3.75 1.93
N PRO A 167 -5.37 -4.65 2.12
CA PRO A 167 -6.77 -4.27 2.30
C PRO A 167 -7.05 -3.41 3.54
N PHE A 168 -6.22 -3.51 4.58
CA PHE A 168 -6.29 -2.74 5.82
C PHE A 168 -5.10 -1.78 5.97
N GLY A 169 -4.56 -1.30 4.85
CA GLY A 169 -3.41 -0.39 4.84
C GLY A 169 -3.68 0.90 5.63
N PRO A 170 -2.64 1.51 6.20
CA PRO A 170 -2.78 2.74 6.99
C PRO A 170 -3.41 3.87 6.20
N ALA A 171 -4.24 4.66 6.86
CA ALA A 171 -4.74 5.91 6.31
C ALA A 171 -3.77 7.04 6.66
N ALA A 172 -3.01 7.53 5.68
CA ALA A 172 -2.19 8.72 5.85
C ALA A 172 -2.97 9.96 5.38
N ILE A 173 -3.08 10.95 6.25
CA ILE A 173 -3.80 12.19 6.05
C ILE A 173 -2.81 13.36 6.19
N SER A 174 -2.77 14.23 5.18
CA SER A 174 -1.92 15.41 5.19
C SER A 174 -2.70 16.57 5.81
N VAL A 175 -2.07 17.29 6.73
CA VAL A 175 -2.68 18.44 7.40
C VAL A 175 -1.82 19.68 7.20
N PRO A 176 -2.41 20.90 7.18
CA PRO A 176 -1.63 22.13 7.20
C PRO A 176 -0.67 22.13 8.39
N ALA A 177 0.56 22.63 8.19
CA ALA A 177 1.55 22.70 9.25
C ALA A 177 1.01 23.50 10.43
N THR A 178 0.73 22.80 11.54
CA THR A 178 0.03 23.39 12.68
C THR A 178 0.79 23.09 13.97
N THR A 179 1.15 24.16 14.69
CA THR A 179 1.82 24.07 15.98
C THR A 179 0.81 24.16 17.11
N SER A 180 0.74 23.12 17.93
CA SER A 180 -0.10 23.09 19.14
C SER A 180 0.48 22.13 20.18
N ASN A 181 0.01 22.22 21.42
CA ASN A 181 0.25 21.21 22.46
C ASN A 181 -1.00 20.35 22.73
N ASN A 182 -2.10 20.61 22.03
CA ASN A 182 -3.36 19.88 22.14
C ASN A 182 -3.89 19.57 20.74
N PHE A 183 -3.88 18.29 20.39
CA PHE A 183 -4.51 17.78 19.17
C PHE A 183 -5.72 16.93 19.54
N ARG A 184 -6.67 16.82 18.62
CA ARG A 184 -7.87 16.02 18.82
C ARG A 184 -8.20 15.24 17.55
N LEU A 185 -8.49 13.96 17.71
CA LEU A 185 -9.07 13.11 16.68
C LEU A 185 -10.53 12.85 17.02
N VAL A 186 -11.43 13.25 16.13
CA VAL A 186 -12.86 13.00 16.26
C VAL A 186 -13.24 11.92 15.25
N PHE A 187 -13.87 10.86 15.71
CA PHE A 187 -14.42 9.77 14.91
C PHE A 187 -15.95 9.86 15.00
N THR A 188 -16.61 10.05 13.86
CA THR A 188 -18.04 10.41 13.81
C THR A 188 -18.91 9.35 13.14
N ASN A 189 -18.46 8.80 12.00
CA ASN A 189 -19.22 7.81 11.24
C ASN A 189 -18.47 6.48 11.20
N ILE A 190 -18.87 5.54 12.04
CA ILE A 190 -18.26 4.21 12.16
C ILE A 190 -19.27 3.15 11.72
N THR A 191 -19.05 2.55 10.55
CA THR A 191 -20.08 1.69 9.92
C THR A 191 -20.15 0.26 10.48
N GLY A 192 -19.16 -0.16 11.26
CA GLY A 192 -19.05 -1.52 11.81
C GLY A 192 -18.20 -1.58 13.08
N ASN A 193 -18.28 -2.71 13.79
CA ASN A 193 -17.43 -2.95 14.97
C ASN A 193 -15.97 -3.10 14.52
N SER A 194 -15.09 -2.25 15.03
CA SER A 194 -13.68 -2.21 14.63
C SER A 194 -12.84 -1.53 15.70
N GLY A 195 -11.62 -1.13 15.37
CA GLY A 195 -10.70 -0.46 16.27
C GLY A 195 -9.60 0.30 15.55
N ILE A 196 -8.86 1.07 16.34
CA ILE A 196 -7.64 1.75 15.91
C ILE A 196 -6.48 1.14 16.68
N SER A 197 -5.51 0.61 15.94
CA SER A 197 -4.33 -0.05 16.50
C SER A 197 -3.16 0.90 16.75
N GLU A 198 -3.08 2.01 16.02
CA GLU A 198 -2.02 2.99 16.20
C GLU A 198 -2.41 4.32 15.55
N VAL A 199 -1.94 5.43 16.11
CA VAL A 199 -2.02 6.77 15.56
C VAL A 199 -0.63 7.39 15.58
N LYS A 200 -0.19 7.90 14.44
CA LYS A 200 1.06 8.67 14.33
C LYS A 200 0.78 10.10 13.92
N LEU A 201 1.09 11.05 14.79
CA LEU A 201 1.05 12.49 14.48
C LEU A 201 2.48 12.96 14.22
N SER A 202 2.83 13.20 12.95
CA SER A 202 4.22 13.44 12.52
C SER A 202 4.48 14.88 12.09
N ALA A 203 5.70 15.35 12.32
CA ALA A 203 6.24 16.59 11.78
C ALA A 203 6.67 16.43 10.30
N THR A 204 6.80 15.19 9.82
CA THR A 204 7.09 14.85 8.43
C THR A 204 5.81 14.91 7.60
N PRO A 205 5.79 15.69 6.49
CA PRO A 205 4.67 15.64 5.56
C PRO A 205 4.59 14.26 4.92
N MET A 206 3.38 13.78 4.65
CA MET A 206 3.17 12.49 3.98
C MET A 206 2.26 12.67 2.78
N VAL A 207 2.51 11.88 1.74
CA VAL A 207 1.58 11.76 0.62
C VAL A 207 0.28 11.15 1.14
N GLU A 208 -0.77 11.96 1.24
CA GLU A 208 -2.07 11.47 1.70
C GLU A 208 -2.65 10.46 0.72
N ASN A 209 -3.32 9.44 1.27
CA ASN A 209 -3.90 8.29 0.54
C ASN A 209 -2.88 7.54 -0.32
N TYR A 210 -1.63 7.39 0.13
CA TYR A 210 -0.60 6.68 -0.65
C TYR A 210 -0.95 5.20 -0.88
N ILE A 211 -1.68 4.56 0.04
CA ILE A 211 -2.16 3.18 -0.13
C ILE A 211 -3.11 3.09 -1.33
N GLU A 212 -4.01 4.06 -1.49
CA GLU A 212 -4.94 4.13 -2.61
C GLU A 212 -4.25 4.58 -3.91
N LYS A 213 -3.34 5.57 -3.84
CA LYS A 213 -2.57 6.05 -5.01
C LYS A 213 -1.65 4.99 -5.61
N THR A 214 -1.11 4.11 -4.77
CA THR A 214 -0.27 2.98 -5.22
C THR A 214 -1.10 1.76 -5.60
N LEU A 215 -2.44 1.87 -5.58
CA LEU A 215 -3.40 0.80 -5.83
C LEU A 215 -3.30 -0.39 -4.85
N ALA A 216 -2.62 -0.22 -3.71
CA ALA A 216 -2.54 -1.20 -2.64
C ALA A 216 -3.92 -1.43 -1.97
N LYS A 217 -4.80 -0.42 -2.02
CA LYS A 217 -6.24 -0.54 -1.79
C LYS A 217 -6.99 0.17 -2.91
N MET A 218 -7.83 -0.57 -3.63
CA MET A 218 -8.77 -0.02 -4.60
C MET A 218 -10.11 0.33 -3.96
N TRP A 219 -10.97 1.00 -4.71
CA TRP A 219 -12.38 1.18 -4.37
C TRP A 219 -13.03 -0.18 -3.97
N PRO A 220 -13.82 -0.24 -2.88
CA PRO A 220 -14.26 -1.52 -2.30
C PRO A 220 -15.35 -2.25 -3.09
N THR A 221 -16.01 -1.58 -4.05
CA THR A 221 -17.06 -2.18 -4.88
C THR A 221 -16.67 -2.17 -6.37
N PRO A 222 -17.33 -2.96 -7.23
CA PRO A 222 -17.02 -2.98 -8.67
C PRO A 222 -17.30 -1.65 -9.41
N HIS A 223 -18.13 -0.78 -8.82
CA HIS A 223 -18.58 0.45 -9.44
C HIS A 223 -18.05 1.67 -8.66
N PRO A 224 -16.83 2.15 -8.96
CA PRO A 224 -16.33 3.39 -8.38
C PRO A 224 -17.16 4.58 -8.84
N PHE A 225 -17.38 5.54 -7.95
CA PHE A 225 -17.93 6.85 -8.32
C PHE A 225 -16.89 7.66 -9.12
N TRP A 226 -17.37 8.66 -9.86
CA TRP A 226 -16.52 9.48 -10.75
C TRP A 226 -15.38 10.22 -10.01
N ASP A 227 -15.59 10.50 -8.72
CA ASP A 227 -14.67 11.19 -7.81
C ASP A 227 -13.79 10.21 -7.01
N ALA A 228 -14.04 8.90 -7.08
CA ALA A 228 -13.30 7.88 -6.33
C ALA A 228 -11.79 7.90 -6.61
N TYR A 229 -11.40 8.38 -7.82
CA TYR A 229 -10.03 8.56 -8.27
C TYR A 229 -9.60 10.06 -8.45
N GLN A 230 -10.28 11.01 -7.77
CA GLN A 230 -9.92 12.43 -7.66
C GLN A 230 -9.52 12.89 -6.23
N TRP A 231 -8.30 13.43 -6.10
CA TRP A 231 -7.66 13.69 -4.81
C TRP A 231 -7.62 15.20 -4.61
N PRO A 232 -7.98 15.70 -3.42
CA PRO A 232 -7.80 17.12 -3.11
C PRO A 232 -6.32 17.50 -3.14
N ILE A 233 -6.06 18.77 -3.46
CA ILE A 233 -4.73 19.36 -3.34
C ILE A 233 -4.27 19.23 -1.88
N GLN A 234 -3.02 18.77 -1.71
CA GLN A 234 -2.41 18.58 -0.40
C GLN A 234 -1.70 19.87 0.04
N PRO A 235 -1.61 20.13 1.36
CA PRO A 235 -0.82 21.24 1.86
C PRO A 235 0.64 21.13 1.39
N ASP A 236 1.08 22.14 0.62
CA ASP A 236 2.46 22.26 0.17
C ASP A 236 3.21 23.24 1.10
N ALA A 237 3.66 22.71 2.24
CA ALA A 237 4.43 23.48 3.21
C ALA A 237 5.88 22.98 3.21
N ALA A 238 6.82 23.92 3.05
CA ALA A 238 8.24 23.62 3.13
C ALA A 238 8.57 22.86 4.43
N SER A 239 9.30 21.77 4.29
CA SER A 239 9.75 20.95 5.42
C SER A 239 11.12 20.38 5.10
N ALA A 240 12.00 20.38 6.11
CA ALA A 240 13.30 19.73 6.03
C ALA A 240 13.19 18.19 5.90
N ASN A 241 11.99 17.64 6.11
CA ASN A 241 11.70 16.22 6.02
C ASN A 241 11.16 15.81 4.63
N VAL A 242 11.06 16.75 3.67
CA VAL A 242 10.81 16.39 2.27
C VAL A 242 12.11 15.87 1.68
N ILE A 243 12.06 14.67 1.11
CA ILE A 243 13.23 14.07 0.44
C ILE A 243 13.46 14.81 -0.88
N ASP A 244 14.69 15.29 -1.06
CA ASP A 244 15.17 15.87 -2.31
C ASP A 244 15.46 14.74 -3.31
N PRO A 245 14.70 14.63 -4.42
CA PRO A 245 14.90 13.56 -5.39
C PRO A 245 16.33 13.52 -5.95
N ALA A 246 17.00 14.67 -6.07
CA ALA A 246 18.38 14.73 -6.55
C ALA A 246 19.42 14.13 -5.58
N LYS A 247 19.01 13.86 -4.33
CA LYS A 247 19.86 13.24 -3.29
C LYS A 247 19.54 11.76 -3.07
N VAL A 248 18.55 11.21 -3.77
CA VAL A 248 18.31 9.77 -3.81
C VAL A 248 19.40 9.15 -4.69
N ILE A 249 20.03 8.09 -4.19
CA ILE A 249 21.12 7.40 -4.88
C ILE A 249 20.81 5.91 -5.02
N ASP A 250 20.95 5.38 -6.23
CA ASP A 250 20.90 3.94 -6.49
C ASP A 250 22.19 3.28 -5.98
N ILE A 251 22.05 2.51 -4.91
CA ILE A 251 23.13 1.76 -4.26
C ILE A 251 22.98 0.25 -4.50
N SER A 252 22.14 -0.18 -5.45
CA SER A 252 21.89 -1.59 -5.75
C SER A 252 23.17 -2.36 -6.08
N LYS A 253 24.12 -1.72 -6.77
CA LYS A 253 25.41 -2.34 -7.14
C LYS A 253 26.29 -2.74 -5.95
N TYR A 254 25.97 -2.24 -4.75
CA TYR A 254 26.68 -2.57 -3.52
C TYR A 254 26.04 -3.73 -2.75
N MET A 255 24.88 -4.23 -3.20
CA MET A 255 24.21 -5.38 -2.61
C MET A 255 24.62 -6.67 -3.35
N ALA A 256 25.10 -7.65 -2.59
CA ALA A 256 25.37 -8.99 -3.09
C ALA A 256 24.07 -9.79 -3.28
N ALA A 257 24.13 -10.88 -4.03
CA ALA A 257 22.97 -11.73 -4.34
C ALA A 257 22.29 -12.36 -3.11
N ASP A 258 23.01 -12.48 -1.99
CA ASP A 258 22.48 -12.97 -0.71
C ASP A 258 21.72 -11.90 0.10
N GLY A 259 21.69 -10.65 -0.40
CA GLY A 259 21.10 -9.47 0.26
C GLY A 259 22.06 -8.71 1.17
N THR A 260 23.34 -9.07 1.24
CA THR A 260 24.35 -8.34 2.02
C THR A 260 24.73 -7.05 1.31
N LEU A 261 24.47 -5.90 1.94
CA LEU A 261 24.88 -4.58 1.44
C LEU A 261 26.24 -4.21 2.00
N ASN A 262 27.21 -3.92 1.13
CA ASN A 262 28.50 -3.37 1.49
C ASN A 262 28.68 -1.97 0.92
N TRP A 263 28.33 -0.95 1.71
CA TRP A 263 28.28 0.44 1.25
C TRP A 263 28.96 1.40 2.23
N LYS A 264 29.76 2.33 1.69
CA LYS A 264 30.37 3.43 2.46
C LYS A 264 29.33 4.55 2.61
N VAL A 265 28.66 4.56 3.76
CA VAL A 265 27.64 5.55 4.10
C VAL A 265 28.32 6.92 4.27
N PRO A 266 27.92 7.96 3.51
CA PRO A 266 28.41 9.33 3.70
C PRO A 266 28.03 9.90 5.08
N ALA A 267 28.66 10.98 5.49
CA ALA A 267 28.29 11.68 6.73
C ALA A 267 26.81 12.09 6.72
N GLY A 268 26.14 11.97 7.87
CA GLY A 268 24.72 12.32 8.04
C GLY A 268 23.83 11.14 8.41
N ASN A 269 22.53 11.39 8.52
CA ASN A 269 21.53 10.33 8.70
C ASN A 269 20.99 9.92 7.35
N TRP A 270 20.89 8.61 7.12
CA TRP A 270 20.47 8.04 5.85
C TRP A 270 19.43 6.97 6.09
N ILE A 271 18.54 6.84 5.12
CA ILE A 271 17.71 5.65 4.94
C ILE A 271 18.23 4.85 3.77
N ILE A 272 18.37 3.56 4.01
CA ILE A 272 18.60 2.54 3.00
C ILE A 272 17.28 1.82 2.82
N GLU A 273 16.72 1.90 1.63
CA GLU A 273 15.46 1.27 1.27
C GLU A 273 15.71 0.16 0.26
N ARG A 274 15.42 -1.08 0.65
CA ARG A 274 15.46 -2.25 -0.23
C ARG A 274 14.07 -2.50 -0.77
N SER A 275 13.87 -2.13 -2.02
CA SER A 275 12.60 -2.24 -2.73
C SER A 275 12.61 -3.42 -3.68
N GLY A 276 11.50 -4.12 -3.74
CA GLY A 276 11.31 -5.31 -4.55
C GLY A 276 9.84 -5.63 -4.73
N MET A 277 9.58 -6.62 -5.57
CA MET A 277 8.23 -7.00 -5.92
C MET A 277 7.85 -8.36 -5.34
N THR A 278 6.59 -8.52 -4.98
CA THR A 278 6.01 -9.73 -4.38
C THR A 278 4.64 -10.02 -5.01
N PRO A 279 4.20 -11.30 -5.10
CA PRO A 279 2.87 -11.64 -5.59
C PRO A 279 1.74 -10.99 -4.79
N THR A 280 0.65 -10.61 -5.48
CA THR A 280 -0.62 -10.19 -4.83
C THR A 280 -1.35 -11.37 -4.18
N ASN A 281 -1.00 -12.60 -4.58
CA ASN A 281 -1.65 -13.86 -4.20
C ASN A 281 -3.12 -13.98 -4.62
N VAL A 282 -3.61 -13.11 -5.51
CA VAL A 282 -4.94 -13.27 -6.09
C VAL A 282 -4.93 -14.44 -7.07
N THR A 283 -6.00 -15.23 -7.05
CA THR A 283 -6.20 -16.39 -7.91
C THR A 283 -7.44 -16.23 -8.77
N ASN A 284 -7.53 -16.99 -9.86
CA ASN A 284 -8.75 -17.07 -10.65
C ASN A 284 -9.93 -17.65 -9.85
N SER A 285 -11.14 -17.18 -10.16
CA SER A 285 -12.39 -17.56 -9.51
C SER A 285 -13.59 -17.32 -10.44
N PRO A 286 -14.71 -18.05 -10.27
CA PRO A 286 -14.82 -19.33 -9.57
C PRO A 286 -14.16 -20.44 -10.39
N ALA A 287 -13.28 -21.25 -9.80
CA ALA A 287 -12.65 -22.39 -10.47
C ALA A 287 -12.62 -23.62 -9.55
N THR A 288 -12.53 -24.83 -10.12
CA THR A 288 -12.27 -26.02 -9.31
C THR A 288 -10.85 -25.97 -8.75
N LYS A 289 -10.60 -26.71 -7.67
CA LYS A 289 -9.28 -26.70 -6.99
C LYS A 289 -8.12 -27.03 -7.94
N GLU A 290 -8.34 -27.90 -8.92
CA GLU A 290 -7.35 -28.31 -9.92
C GLU A 290 -7.08 -27.22 -10.97
N GLY A 291 -8.04 -26.32 -11.20
CA GLY A 291 -7.92 -25.19 -12.12
C GLY A 291 -7.57 -23.86 -11.46
N THR A 292 -7.57 -23.79 -10.12
CA THR A 292 -7.22 -22.59 -9.36
C THR A 292 -5.70 -22.42 -9.28
N GLY A 293 -5.23 -21.20 -9.55
CA GLY A 293 -3.88 -20.78 -9.24
C GLY A 293 -3.71 -19.27 -9.40
N LEU A 294 -2.47 -18.80 -9.27
CA LEU A 294 -2.17 -17.36 -9.26
C LEU A 294 -2.62 -16.69 -10.56
N GLU A 295 -3.14 -15.48 -10.45
CA GLU A 295 -3.43 -14.61 -11.59
C GLU A 295 -2.14 -14.15 -12.25
N VAL A 296 -2.03 -14.34 -13.57
CA VAL A 296 -0.86 -13.93 -14.35
C VAL A 296 -0.65 -12.42 -14.32
N ASP A 297 0.62 -12.01 -14.38
CA ASP A 297 1.03 -10.61 -14.52
C ASP A 297 0.39 -9.98 -15.76
N LYS A 298 -0.52 -9.02 -15.52
CA LYS A 298 -1.32 -8.33 -16.56
C LYS A 298 -0.52 -7.28 -17.31
N MET A 299 0.61 -6.85 -16.77
CA MET A 299 1.49 -5.85 -17.39
C MET A 299 2.59 -6.52 -18.24
N SER A 300 2.72 -7.85 -18.21
CA SER A 300 3.74 -8.57 -18.97
C SER A 300 3.16 -9.37 -20.13
N ALA A 301 3.39 -8.89 -21.35
CA ALA A 301 3.00 -9.61 -22.58
C ALA A 301 3.59 -11.03 -22.64
N LYS A 302 4.82 -11.21 -22.14
CA LYS A 302 5.50 -12.50 -22.04
C LYS A 302 4.75 -13.46 -21.12
N HIS A 303 4.36 -13.01 -19.94
CA HIS A 303 3.68 -13.86 -18.96
C HIS A 303 2.24 -14.17 -19.43
N ILE A 304 1.54 -13.20 -20.01
CA ILE A 304 0.22 -13.41 -20.64
C ILE A 304 0.28 -14.46 -21.75
N ALA A 305 1.27 -14.40 -22.64
CA ALA A 305 1.46 -15.41 -23.68
C ALA A 305 1.71 -16.80 -23.08
N SER A 306 2.49 -16.89 -21.99
CA SER A 306 2.72 -18.16 -21.30
C SER A 306 1.45 -18.75 -20.68
N HIS A 307 0.58 -17.91 -20.09
CA HIS A 307 -0.73 -18.33 -19.59
C HIS A 307 -1.61 -18.88 -20.74
N PHE A 308 -1.69 -18.14 -21.84
CA PHE A 308 -2.48 -18.54 -23.00
C PHE A 308 -2.03 -19.90 -23.56
N GLU A 309 -0.72 -20.10 -23.73
CA GLU A 309 -0.18 -21.38 -24.23
C GLU A 309 -0.41 -22.56 -23.27
N ALA A 310 -0.37 -22.30 -21.96
CA ALA A 310 -0.57 -23.31 -20.93
C ALA A 310 -2.03 -23.79 -20.84
N PHE A 311 -3.01 -22.98 -21.25
CA PHE A 311 -4.42 -23.35 -21.25
C PHE A 311 -5.01 -23.45 -22.65
N MET A 312 -5.21 -22.32 -23.33
CA MET A 312 -5.80 -22.30 -24.66
C MET A 312 -4.95 -23.03 -25.69
N GLY A 313 -3.63 -22.83 -25.65
CA GLY A 313 -2.70 -23.56 -26.50
C GLY A 313 -2.80 -25.09 -26.31
N GLN A 314 -3.04 -25.54 -25.07
CA GLN A 314 -3.24 -26.95 -24.74
C GLN A 314 -4.56 -27.52 -25.28
N VAL A 315 -5.64 -26.72 -25.29
CA VAL A 315 -6.92 -27.11 -25.91
C VAL A 315 -6.78 -27.19 -27.43
N ILE A 316 -6.17 -26.17 -28.03
CA ILE A 316 -5.91 -26.11 -29.49
C ILE A 316 -5.05 -27.30 -29.95
N LYS A 317 -4.06 -27.71 -29.15
CA LYS A 317 -3.20 -28.86 -29.47
C LYS A 317 -3.94 -30.21 -29.37
N ARG A 318 -4.94 -30.32 -28.47
CA ARG A 318 -5.70 -31.56 -28.25
C ARG A 318 -6.82 -31.78 -29.27
N ILE A 319 -7.33 -30.71 -29.89
CA ILE A 319 -8.35 -30.80 -30.92
C ILE A 319 -7.66 -30.73 -32.30
N PRO A 320 -7.85 -31.71 -33.20
CA PRO A 320 -7.30 -31.65 -34.55
C PRO A 320 -7.75 -30.39 -35.31
N ALA A 321 -6.94 -29.89 -36.25
CA ALA A 321 -7.22 -28.63 -36.94
C ALA A 321 -8.49 -28.71 -37.80
N GLU A 322 -8.71 -29.88 -38.41
CA GLU A 322 -9.89 -30.23 -39.18
C GLU A 322 -11.20 -30.24 -38.37
N ASP A 323 -11.10 -30.42 -37.05
CA ASP A 323 -12.23 -30.51 -36.12
C ASP A 323 -12.52 -29.19 -35.40
N ARG A 324 -11.60 -28.22 -35.43
CA ARG A 324 -11.74 -26.88 -34.80
C ARG A 324 -12.69 -25.92 -35.52
N LYS A 325 -13.55 -26.42 -36.41
CA LYS A 325 -14.42 -25.59 -37.28
C LYS A 325 -15.37 -24.67 -36.50
N SER A 326 -15.85 -25.10 -35.33
CA SER A 326 -16.76 -24.33 -34.48
C SER A 326 -16.07 -23.52 -33.39
N PHE A 327 -14.79 -23.74 -33.07
CA PHE A 327 -14.12 -23.01 -31.99
C PHE A 327 -13.57 -21.68 -32.52
N LYS A 328 -14.25 -20.57 -32.23
CA LYS A 328 -13.99 -19.25 -32.87
C LYS A 328 -13.51 -18.17 -31.91
N VAL A 329 -13.85 -18.29 -30.62
CA VAL A 329 -13.72 -17.18 -29.68
C VAL A 329 -13.01 -17.62 -28.41
N VAL A 330 -12.07 -16.79 -27.97
CA VAL A 330 -11.55 -16.83 -26.60
C VAL A 330 -12.14 -15.64 -25.86
N VAL A 331 -12.77 -15.90 -24.73
CA VAL A 331 -13.45 -14.88 -23.91
C VAL A 331 -12.57 -14.53 -22.72
N ALA A 332 -12.35 -13.24 -22.52
CA ALA A 332 -11.87 -12.69 -21.26
C ALA A 332 -13.04 -11.92 -20.63
N ASP A 333 -13.51 -12.36 -19.48
CA ASP A 333 -14.66 -11.78 -18.80
C ASP A 333 -14.29 -10.50 -18.02
N SER A 334 -15.25 -9.97 -17.25
CA SER A 334 -15.04 -8.89 -16.30
C SER A 334 -13.77 -9.08 -15.45
N TYR A 335 -13.05 -7.98 -15.25
CA TYR A 335 -11.83 -7.97 -14.45
C TYR A 335 -12.18 -7.85 -12.97
N GLU A 336 -11.93 -8.90 -12.18
CA GLU A 336 -12.32 -8.98 -10.77
C GLU A 336 -11.18 -9.43 -9.86
N THR A 337 -9.93 -9.18 -10.27
CA THR A 337 -8.72 -9.76 -9.67
C THR A 337 -7.83 -8.74 -8.95
N GLY A 338 -8.33 -7.51 -8.74
CA GLY A 338 -7.63 -6.46 -8.02
C GLY A 338 -6.46 -5.84 -8.76
N ALA A 339 -5.72 -4.97 -8.09
CA ALA A 339 -4.61 -4.26 -8.73
C ALA A 339 -3.30 -5.05 -8.65
N GLN A 340 -2.43 -4.75 -9.61
CA GLN A 340 -0.98 -4.87 -9.49
C GLN A 340 -0.39 -3.48 -9.74
N ASN A 341 0.78 -3.19 -9.19
CA ASN A 341 1.43 -1.89 -9.42
C ASN A 341 2.88 -2.01 -9.88
N TRP A 342 3.36 -3.23 -10.14
CA TRP A 342 4.73 -3.46 -10.60
C TRP A 342 4.82 -4.65 -11.56
N THR A 343 5.80 -4.59 -12.47
CA THR A 343 6.20 -5.69 -13.37
C THR A 343 7.69 -5.57 -13.71
N ASP A 344 8.25 -6.57 -14.39
CA ASP A 344 9.69 -6.68 -14.66
C ASP A 344 10.23 -5.49 -15.48
N GLU A 345 9.48 -5.04 -16.50
CA GLU A 345 9.93 -4.00 -17.43
C GLU A 345 9.49 -2.57 -17.07
N LEU A 346 8.82 -2.38 -15.92
CA LEU A 346 8.14 -1.12 -15.61
C LEU A 346 9.09 0.08 -15.60
N ILE A 347 10.32 -0.06 -15.09
CA ILE A 347 11.31 1.04 -15.07
C ILE A 347 11.66 1.48 -16.51
N ASN A 348 11.87 0.52 -17.41
CA ASN A 348 12.24 0.79 -18.79
C ASN A 348 11.08 1.44 -19.55
N GLU A 349 9.89 0.87 -19.43
CA GLU A 349 8.67 1.38 -20.05
C GLU A 349 8.31 2.77 -19.54
N PHE A 350 8.44 3.01 -18.23
CA PHE A 350 8.22 4.32 -17.62
C PHE A 350 9.17 5.37 -18.19
N LYS A 351 10.48 5.09 -18.25
CA LYS A 351 11.47 6.01 -18.85
C LYS A 351 11.14 6.31 -20.30
N GLN A 352 10.71 5.31 -21.06
CA GLN A 352 10.32 5.49 -22.45
C GLN A 352 9.07 6.36 -22.59
N ALA A 353 8.07 6.17 -21.73
CA ALA A 353 6.82 6.92 -21.79
C ALA A 353 6.98 8.37 -21.28
N TYR A 354 7.58 8.54 -20.09
CA TYR A 354 7.58 9.79 -19.34
C TYR A 354 8.87 10.60 -19.46
N LYS A 355 9.93 10.03 -20.04
CA LYS A 355 11.22 10.72 -20.32
C LYS A 355 12.00 11.16 -19.07
N TYR A 356 11.78 10.53 -17.93
CA TYR A 356 12.61 10.64 -16.72
C TYR A 356 12.71 9.31 -15.97
N ASP A 357 13.64 9.22 -15.03
CA ASP A 357 13.87 8.01 -14.21
C ASP A 357 12.84 7.93 -13.07
N PRO A 358 12.11 6.81 -12.91
CA PRO A 358 11.23 6.62 -11.76
C PRO A 358 11.98 6.32 -10.44
N ILE A 359 13.31 6.18 -10.48
CA ILE A 359 14.18 5.91 -9.32
C ILE A 359 14.82 7.19 -8.79
#